data_AF-A0A4P5Y2U1-F1
#
_entry.id   AF-A0A4P5Y2U1-F1
#
_cell.length_a   1.000
_cell.length_b   1.000
_cell.length_c   1.000
_cell.angle_alpha   90.00
_cell.angle_beta   90.00
_cell.angle_gamma   90.00
#
_symmetry.space_group_name_H-M   'P 1'
#
loop_
_entity.id
_entity.type
_entity.pdbx_description
1 polymer ?
#
loop_
_entity_poly.entity_id
_entity_poly.type
_entity_poly.pdbx_seq_one_letter_code
_entity_poly.pdbx_strand_id
1 'polypeptide(L)'
;MSDDRANRSESSWAFWLAATSAVLVLYVLGIGPVAWLALHTGVEAEIAPVAMVIYAPVVWLYNHTFLQEPLDWYIHLWIGYP
;
A
#
# COMPACT_ATOMS: atom_id res chain seq x y z
N MET A 1 -34.59 -23.64 -10.19
CA MET A 1 -34.44 -22.52 -9.22
C MET A 1 -33.19 -22.70 -8.36
N SER A 2 -32.07 -23.11 -8.98
CA SER A 2 -30.79 -23.39 -8.32
C SER A 2 -29.64 -22.55 -8.89
N ASP A 3 -29.80 -22.03 -10.11
CA ASP A 3 -28.75 -21.30 -10.83
C ASP A 3 -28.55 -19.85 -10.33
N ASP A 4 -29.59 -19.23 -9.76
CA ASP A 4 -29.50 -17.86 -9.23
C ASP A 4 -28.61 -17.72 -7.99
N ARG A 5 -28.37 -18.81 -7.25
CA ARG A 5 -27.49 -18.80 -6.07
C ARG A 5 -26.02 -18.93 -6.45
N ALA A 6 -25.71 -19.73 -7.47
CA ALA A 6 -24.34 -19.89 -7.97
C ALA A 6 -23.81 -18.57 -8.53
N ASN A 7 -24.62 -17.88 -9.34
CA ASN A 7 -24.22 -16.63 -9.98
C ASN A 7 -23.98 -15.48 -8.96
N ARG A 8 -24.75 -15.40 -7.87
CA ARG A 8 -24.50 -14.43 -6.77
C ARG A 8 -23.24 -14.75 -5.96
N SER A 9 -22.96 -16.04 -5.76
CA SER A 9 -21.77 -16.50 -5.04
C SER A 9 -20.49 -16.19 -5.82
N GLU A 10 -20.46 -16.45 -7.12
CA GLU A 10 -19.32 -16.14 -7.99
C GLU A 10 -19.07 -14.63 -8.10
N SER A 11 -20.14 -13.83 -8.25
CA SER A 11 -20.05 -12.38 -8.28
C SER A 11 -19.47 -11.79 -6.98
N SER A 12 -19.87 -12.35 -5.83
CA SER A 12 -19.36 -11.92 -4.53
C SER A 12 -17.88 -12.25 -4.36
N TRP A 13 -17.44 -13.44 -4.79
CA TRP A 13 -16.05 -13.85 -4.70
C TRP A 13 -15.13 -13.02 -5.60
N ALA A 14 -15.56 -12.75 -6.84
CA ALA A 14 -14.82 -11.88 -7.76
C ALA A 14 -14.68 -10.46 -7.19
N PHE A 15 -15.74 -9.92 -6.57
CA PHE A 15 -15.68 -8.63 -5.90
C PHE A 15 -14.66 -8.62 -4.76
N TRP A 16 -14.67 -9.63 -3.89
CA TRP A 16 -13.73 -9.71 -2.78
C TRP A 16 -12.28 -9.84 -3.25
N LEU A 17 -12.00 -10.65 -4.28
CA LEU A 17 -10.66 -10.76 -4.86
C LEU A 17 -10.16 -9.41 -5.42
N ALA A 18 -11.01 -8.71 -6.15
CA ALA A 18 -10.68 -7.40 -6.70
C ALA A 18 -10.48 -6.37 -5.58
N ALA A 19 -11.37 -6.35 -4.59
CA ALA A 19 -11.30 -5.43 -3.45
C ALA A 19 -10.03 -5.68 -2.61
N THR A 20 -9.72 -6.93 -2.29
CA THR A 20 -8.49 -7.29 -1.55
C THR A 20 -7.25 -6.87 -2.33
N SER A 21 -7.21 -7.14 -3.63
CA SER A 21 -6.08 -6.75 -4.47
C SER A 21 -5.93 -5.23 -4.52
N ALA A 22 -7.04 -4.49 -4.67
CA ALA A 22 -7.04 -3.03 -4.66
C ALA A 22 -6.56 -2.48 -3.31
N VAL A 23 -7.01 -3.05 -2.19
CA VAL A 23 -6.57 -2.65 -0.85
C VAL A 23 -5.07 -2.87 -0.67
N LEU A 24 -4.52 -4.00 -1.13
CA LEU A 24 -3.08 -4.27 -1.04
C LEU A 24 -2.27 -3.27 -1.87
N VAL A 25 -2.72 -2.95 -3.08
CA VAL A 25 -2.06 -1.95 -3.93
C VAL A 25 -2.14 -0.56 -3.27
N LEU A 26 -3.31 -0.14 -2.79
CA LEU A 26 -3.49 1.13 -2.10
C LEU A 26 -2.66 1.23 -0.83
N TYR A 27 -2.52 0.11 -0.10
CA TYR A 27 -1.65 0.03 1.05
C TYR A 27 -0.20 0.31 0.65
N VAL A 28 0.36 -0.39 -0.34
CA VAL A 28 1.75 -0.12 -0.79
C VAL A 28 1.89 1.32 -1.28
N LEU A 29 0.93 1.83 -2.07
CA LEU A 29 0.97 3.19 -2.58
C LEU A 29 0.84 4.25 -1.47
N GLY A 30 0.24 3.93 -0.33
CA GLY A 30 0.09 4.86 0.79
C GLY A 30 1.41 5.33 1.42
N ILE A 31 2.52 4.60 1.24
CA ILE A 31 3.82 4.97 1.81
C ILE A 31 4.35 6.31 1.26
N GLY A 32 4.05 6.63 0.00
CA GLY A 32 4.47 7.86 -0.67
C GLY A 32 3.88 9.13 -0.05
N PRO A 33 2.54 9.27 0.02
CA PRO A 33 1.89 10.38 0.72
C PRO A 33 2.33 10.52 2.18
N VAL A 34 2.57 9.39 2.88
CA VAL A 34 3.03 9.41 4.27
C VAL A 34 4.46 9.94 4.37
N ALA A 35 5.36 9.55 3.47
CA ALA A 35 6.70 10.11 3.38
C ALA A 35 6.67 11.61 3.06
N TRP A 36 5.81 12.03 2.12
CA TRP A 36 5.61 13.45 1.83
C TRP A 36 5.14 14.22 3.06
N LEU A 37 4.13 13.69 3.77
CA LEU A 37 3.58 14.31 4.98
C LEU A 37 4.65 14.47 6.06
N ALA A 38 5.45 13.43 6.30
CA ALA A 38 6.54 13.46 7.29
C ALA A 38 7.49 14.64 7.02
N LEU A 39 7.95 14.76 5.78
CA LEU A 39 8.96 15.74 5.39
C LEU A 39 8.41 17.17 5.28
N HIS A 40 7.16 17.34 4.85
CA HIS A 40 6.64 18.68 4.49
C HIS A 40 5.78 19.34 5.57
N THR A 41 5.32 18.59 6.58
CA THR A 41 4.42 19.14 7.61
C THR A 41 5.03 19.23 9.00
N GLY A 42 6.28 18.78 9.18
CA GLY A 42 7.01 18.87 10.45
C GLY A 42 6.50 17.93 11.55
N VAL A 43 5.55 17.03 11.23
CA VAL A 43 5.01 16.01 12.15
C VAL A 43 5.78 14.68 12.09
N GLU A 44 6.94 14.64 11.42
CA GLU A 44 7.77 13.43 11.27
C GLU A 44 7.95 12.68 12.58
N ALA A 45 8.29 13.39 13.66
CA ALA A 45 8.54 12.79 14.97
C ALA A 45 7.33 12.03 15.54
N GLU A 46 6.12 12.45 15.19
CA GLU A 46 4.86 11.83 15.64
C GLU A 46 4.46 10.68 14.73
N ILE A 47 4.62 10.84 13.41
CA ILE A 47 4.10 9.89 12.43
C ILE A 47 5.10 8.80 12.07
N ALA A 48 6.41 9.04 12.12
CA ALA A 48 7.42 8.08 11.71
C ALA A 48 7.38 6.77 12.52
N PRO A 49 7.20 6.77 13.86
CA PRO A 49 7.10 5.53 14.63
C PRO A 49 5.89 4.70 14.21
N VAL A 50 4.74 5.36 14.02
CA VAL A 50 3.49 4.71 13.62
C VAL A 50 3.58 4.19 12.19
N ALA A 51 4.15 5.00 11.29
CA ALA A 51 4.37 4.62 9.90
C ALA A 51 5.33 3.42 9.78
N MET A 52 6.41 3.36 10.56
CA MET A 52 7.30 2.20 10.59
C MET A 52 6.58 0.91 10.97
N VAL A 53 5.65 0.97 11.94
CA VAL A 53 4.88 -0.21 12.33
C VAL A 53 3.86 -0.59 11.26
N ILE A 54 3.09 0.38 10.76
CA ILE A 54 2.05 0.13 9.74
C ILE A 54 2.67 -0.40 8.44
N TYR A 55 3.81 0.15 8.02
CA TYR A 55 4.50 -0.20 6.78
C TYR A 55 5.65 -1.20 6.97
N ALA A 56 5.78 -1.83 8.14
CA ALA A 56 6.80 -2.85 8.38
C ALA A 56 6.83 -3.97 7.30
N PRO A 57 5.68 -4.48 6.80
CA PRO A 57 5.67 -5.40 5.67
C PRO A 57 6.29 -4.83 4.38
N VAL A 58 6.03 -3.56 4.07
CA VAL A 58 6.61 -2.89 2.89
C VAL A 58 8.11 -2.70 3.07
N VAL A 59 8.55 -2.30 4.27
CA VAL A 59 9.97 -2.22 4.63
C VAL A 59 10.65 -3.58 4.54
N TRP A 60 9.96 -4.65 4.93
CA TRP A 60 10.49 -6.00 4.78
C TRP A 60 10.66 -6.37 3.30
N LEU A 61 9.67 -6.10 2.45
CA LEU A 61 9.74 -6.33 1.01
C LEU A 61 10.88 -5.53 0.36
N TYR A 62 11.02 -4.27 0.75
CA TYR A 62 12.11 -3.40 0.30
C TYR A 62 13.49 -4.03 0.56
N ASN A 63 13.68 -4.60 1.75
CA ASN A 63 14.98 -5.14 2.18
C ASN A 63 15.27 -6.57 1.68
N HIS A 64 14.26 -7.36 1.34
CA HIS A 64 14.41 -8.80 1.09
C HIS A 64 14.05 -9.23 -0.34
N THR A 65 13.65 -8.30 -1.20
CA THR A 65 13.25 -8.60 -2.58
C THR A 65 13.85 -7.60 -3.56
N PHE A 66 13.69 -7.85 -4.86
CA PHE A 66 14.11 -6.95 -5.92
C PHE A 66 13.22 -5.68 -6.06
N LEU A 67 12.35 -5.42 -5.07
CA LEU A 67 11.45 -4.26 -5.08
C LEU A 67 12.08 -3.00 -4.50
N GLN A 68 13.34 -3.04 -4.09
CA GLN A 68 14.04 -1.88 -3.53
C GLN A 68 14.01 -0.66 -4.47
N GLU A 69 14.54 -0.83 -5.68
CA GLU A 69 14.63 0.23 -6.69
C GLU A 69 13.26 0.82 -7.11
N PRO A 70 12.22 0.01 -7.41
CA PRO A 70 10.92 0.57 -7.74
C PRO A 70 10.24 1.27 -6.55
N LEU A 71 10.44 0.79 -5.32
CA LEU A 71 9.92 1.46 -4.13
C LEU A 71 10.64 2.79 -3.85
N ASP A 72 11.96 2.84 -4.00
CA ASP A 72 12.73 4.08 -3.90
C ASP A 72 12.28 5.08 -4.95
N TRP A 73 12.19 4.65 -6.22
CA TRP A 73 11.69 5.50 -7.29
C TRP A 73 10.30 6.05 -6.98
N TYR A 74 9.39 5.19 -6.48
CA TYR A 74 8.04 5.61 -6.12
C TYR A 74 8.05 6.64 -4.99
N ILE A 75 8.79 6.41 -3.91
CA ILE A 75 8.89 7.33 -2.79
C ILE A 75 9.48 8.68 -3.24
N HIS A 76 10.51 8.66 -4.10
CA HIS A 76 11.11 9.87 -4.66
C HIS A 76 10.14 10.72 -5.50
N LEU A 77 9.14 10.11 -6.15
CA LEU A 77 8.09 10.89 -6.82
C LEU A 77 7.32 11.80 -5.85
N TRP A 78 7.17 11.37 -4.61
CA TRP A 78 6.46 12.13 -3.59
C TRP A 78 7.34 13.16 -2.93
N ILE A 79 8.56 12.78 -2.53
CA ILE A 79 9.43 13.64 -1.72
C ILE A 79 10.34 14.56 -2.55
N GLY A 80 10.37 14.39 -3.87
CA GLY A 80 11.29 15.06 -4.78
C GLY A 80 12.62 14.31 -4.90
N TYR A 81 13.25 14.41 -6.06
CA TYR A 81 14.65 13.99 -6.23
C TYR A 81 15.54 14.98 -5.46
N PRO A 82 16.56 14.52 -4.71
CA PRO A 82 17.58 15.41 -4.16
C PRO A 82 18.35 16.15 -5.27
#